data_AF-A0A964TZU9-F1
#
_entry.id   AF-A0A964TZU9-F1
#
_cell.length_a   1.000
_cell.length_b   1.000
_cell.length_c   1.000
_cell.angle_alpha   90.00
_cell.angle_beta   90.00
_cell.angle_gamma   90.00
#
_symmetry.space_group_name_H-M   'P 1'
#
loop_
_entity.id
_entity.type
_entity.pdbx_description
1 polymer ?
#
loop_
_entity_poly.entity_id
_entity_poly.type
_entity_poly.pdbx_seq_one_letter_code
_entity_poly.pdbx_strand_id
1 'polypeptide(L)'
;RIMSCERINNAWLLSDMYVLADQESAAVQTYRNTVRSCNSFAQMQTTLEKASGVASRSELSSMFDVARGANRSETERLNALEKRLLGGGAPAPRTAAAPEPRTNSQPAPRTQTAAAPAPGAPSRLPAQGDGRIAEIRRLKEREQYARCIAASQNPRSLDVLYERSWCLYGHGRPTESLVGFQASAAAGDAIGPNVRRDAHFGMSLSYLNMNMTEQGAQAASRVRLTDTQRAEVEGIVLDQRGVKAYRTGSYRQAIGYFNALEQSKGSLRRDLSILRAYALLNSGQRAEAKSEFERLHTQLATAETRHGLNAALGN
;
A
#
# COMPACT_ATOMS: atom_id res chain seq x y z
N ARG A 1 -1.55 23.13 7.49
CA ARG A 1 -1.51 22.84 6.03
C ARG A 1 -1.48 21.32 5.89
N ILE A 2 -2.62 20.70 5.58
CA ILE A 2 -2.93 19.30 5.93
C ILE A 2 -2.59 18.34 4.77
N MET A 3 -1.66 17.41 5.01
CA MET A 3 -1.64 16.00 4.57
C MET A 3 -2.34 15.58 3.25
N SER A 4 -2.17 16.29 2.12
CA SER A 4 -2.76 15.82 0.85
C SER A 4 -2.05 14.60 0.26
N CYS A 5 -0.73 14.51 0.43
CA CYS A 5 0.09 13.48 -0.23
C CYS A 5 0.38 12.25 0.63
N GLU A 6 0.28 12.37 1.95
CA GLU A 6 0.30 11.21 2.85
C GLU A 6 -0.91 10.29 2.63
N ARG A 7 -1.99 10.82 2.05
CA ARG A 7 -3.23 10.09 1.75
C ARG A 7 -3.46 9.93 0.24
N ILE A 8 -2.38 9.88 -0.54
CA ILE A 8 -2.46 9.76 -2.01
C ILE A 8 -3.27 8.52 -2.46
N ASN A 9 -3.24 7.44 -1.66
CA ASN A 9 -4.04 6.24 -1.88
C ASN A 9 -5.55 6.52 -1.97
N ASN A 10 -6.06 7.53 -1.26
CA ASN A 10 -7.47 7.88 -1.29
C ASN A 10 -7.88 8.49 -2.64
N ALA A 11 -6.99 9.28 -3.26
CA ALA A 11 -7.22 9.81 -4.59
C ALA A 11 -7.19 8.71 -5.65
N TRP A 12 -6.31 7.71 -5.49
CA TRP A 12 -6.29 6.54 -6.36
C TRP A 12 -7.56 5.70 -6.21
N LEU A 13 -8.02 5.45 -4.97
CA LEU A 13 -9.26 4.72 -4.73
C LEU A 13 -10.48 5.44 -5.33
N LEU A 14 -10.55 6.77 -5.19
CA LEU A 14 -11.60 7.58 -5.81
C LEU A 14 -11.57 7.47 -7.34
N SER A 15 -10.37 7.49 -7.93
CA SER A 15 -10.22 7.31 -9.38
C SER A 15 -10.68 5.93 -9.82
N ASP A 16 -10.35 4.88 -9.06
CA ASP A 16 -10.85 3.52 -9.33
C ASP A 16 -12.38 3.44 -9.23
N MET A 17 -13.01 4.21 -8.32
CA MET A 17 -14.48 4.29 -8.24
C MET A 17 -15.08 4.95 -9.48
N TYR A 18 -14.46 6.00 -10.00
CA TYR A 18 -14.90 6.66 -11.22
C TYR A 18 -14.86 5.71 -12.43
N VAL A 19 -13.81 4.90 -12.54
CA VAL A 19 -13.68 3.90 -13.61
C VAL A 19 -14.80 2.85 -13.52
N LEU A 20 -15.09 2.35 -12.31
CA LEU A 20 -16.18 1.39 -12.10
C LEU A 20 -17.58 1.95 -12.40
N ALA A 21 -17.73 3.28 -12.43
CA ALA A 21 -18.96 3.97 -12.73
C ALA A 21 -19.03 4.47 -14.19
N ASP A 22 -18.13 4.01 -15.07
CA ASP A 22 -17.97 4.48 -16.46
C ASP A 22 -17.70 6.00 -16.57
N GLN A 23 -17.05 6.58 -15.55
CA GLN A 23 -16.68 7.99 -15.45
C GLN A 23 -15.17 8.21 -15.62
N GLU A 24 -14.58 7.68 -16.69
CA GLU A 24 -13.11 7.71 -16.91
C GLU A 24 -12.54 9.14 -16.92
N SER A 25 -13.28 10.13 -17.43
CA SER A 25 -12.85 11.55 -17.43
C SER A 25 -12.66 12.11 -16.01
N ALA A 26 -13.50 11.71 -15.05
CA ALA A 26 -13.39 12.11 -13.65
C ALA A 26 -12.21 11.40 -12.95
N ALA A 27 -11.94 10.14 -13.33
CA ALA A 27 -10.75 9.42 -12.88
C ALA A 27 -9.46 10.12 -13.35
N VAL A 28 -9.37 10.44 -14.64
CA VAL A 28 -8.22 11.15 -15.23
C VAL A 28 -8.01 12.51 -14.57
N GLN A 29 -9.08 13.27 -14.33
CA GLN A 29 -8.98 14.56 -13.66
C GLN A 29 -8.46 14.43 -12.21
N THR A 30 -8.88 13.39 -11.50
CA THR A 30 -8.40 13.10 -10.13
C THR A 30 -6.89 12.81 -10.15
N TYR A 31 -6.41 11.94 -11.04
CA TYR A 31 -4.98 11.66 -11.17
C TYR A 31 -4.17 12.91 -11.55
N ARG A 32 -4.66 13.75 -12.48
CA ARG A 32 -4.01 15.01 -12.87
C ARG A 32 -3.84 15.96 -11.66
N ASN A 33 -4.88 16.10 -10.85
CA ASN A 33 -4.84 16.91 -9.64
C ASN A 33 -3.83 16.36 -8.62
N THR A 34 -3.74 15.03 -8.51
CA THR A 34 -2.76 14.36 -7.66
C THR A 34 -1.33 14.60 -8.12
N VAL A 35 -1.03 14.46 -9.42
CA VAL A 35 0.31 14.76 -9.98
C VAL A 35 0.71 16.21 -9.70
N ARG A 36 -0.22 17.16 -9.83
CA ARG A 36 0.04 18.58 -9.53
C ARG A 36 0.32 18.85 -8.05
N SER A 37 -0.34 18.11 -7.15
CA SER A 37 -0.31 18.39 -5.72
C SER A 37 0.78 17.60 -4.98
N CYS A 38 1.14 16.41 -5.48
CA CYS A 38 2.06 15.47 -4.85
C CYS A 38 3.28 15.27 -5.72
N ASN A 39 4.26 16.14 -5.49
CA ASN A 39 5.38 16.37 -6.38
C ASN A 39 6.60 15.48 -6.09
N SER A 40 6.56 14.52 -5.15
CA SER A 40 7.67 13.57 -5.04
C SER A 40 7.69 12.62 -6.24
N PHE A 41 8.89 12.28 -6.74
CA PHE A 41 9.05 11.41 -7.92
C PHE A 41 8.30 10.08 -7.77
N ALA A 42 8.44 9.42 -6.62
CA ALA A 42 7.79 8.13 -6.35
C ALA A 42 6.25 8.24 -6.39
N GLN A 43 5.67 9.31 -5.83
CA GLN A 43 4.22 9.52 -5.82
C GLN A 43 3.69 9.85 -7.23
N MET A 44 4.38 10.69 -8.00
CA MET A 44 3.98 10.99 -9.37
C MET A 44 4.12 9.78 -10.28
N GLN A 45 5.22 9.02 -10.18
CA GLN A 45 5.43 7.82 -10.98
C GLN A 45 4.25 6.86 -10.82
N THR A 46 3.91 6.48 -9.59
CA THR A 46 2.79 5.56 -9.34
C THR A 46 1.45 6.14 -9.79
N THR A 47 1.25 7.45 -9.66
CA THR A 47 0.03 8.12 -10.12
C THR A 47 -0.09 8.11 -11.65
N LEU A 48 1.01 8.38 -12.37
CA LEU A 48 1.07 8.37 -13.84
C LEU A 48 0.92 6.94 -14.39
N GLU A 49 1.52 5.94 -13.73
CA GLU A 49 1.34 4.53 -14.08
C GLU A 49 -0.12 4.08 -13.92
N LYS A 50 -0.80 4.48 -12.84
CA LYS A 50 -2.24 4.21 -12.66
C LYS A 50 -3.09 4.93 -13.71
N ALA A 51 -2.82 6.22 -13.94
CA ALA A 51 -3.53 7.00 -14.95
C ALA A 51 -3.40 6.39 -16.35
N SER A 52 -2.27 5.76 -16.67
CA SER A 52 -2.05 5.14 -18.00
C SER A 52 -3.02 4.00 -18.35
N GLY A 53 -3.68 3.40 -17.35
CA GLY A 53 -4.69 2.37 -17.57
C GLY A 53 -6.03 2.91 -18.10
N VAL A 54 -6.27 4.22 -17.99
CA VAL A 54 -7.58 4.84 -18.27
C VAL A 54 -7.50 6.16 -19.06
N ALA A 55 -6.36 6.85 -19.03
CA ALA A 55 -6.16 8.10 -19.77
C ALA A 55 -5.84 7.82 -21.24
N SER A 56 -6.35 8.67 -22.13
CA SER A 56 -5.89 8.68 -23.52
C SER A 56 -4.41 9.08 -23.63
N ARG A 57 -3.78 8.76 -24.76
CA ARG A 57 -2.35 9.09 -25.00
C ARG A 57 -2.05 10.59 -24.84
N SER A 58 -2.95 11.45 -25.32
CA SER A 58 -2.79 12.92 -25.22
C SER A 58 -2.97 13.41 -23.78
N GLU A 59 -3.93 12.87 -23.04
CA GLU A 59 -4.14 13.21 -21.63
C GLU A 59 -2.97 12.77 -20.76
N LEU A 60 -2.46 11.57 -20.99
CA LEU A 60 -1.31 11.06 -20.26
C LEU A 60 -0.06 11.89 -20.55
N SER A 61 0.21 12.24 -21.83
CA SER A 61 1.32 13.12 -22.18
C SER A 61 1.19 14.51 -21.53
N SER A 62 -0.01 15.09 -21.51
CA SER A 62 -0.26 16.36 -20.81
C SER A 62 0.01 16.26 -19.29
N MET A 63 -0.23 15.11 -18.67
CA MET A 63 0.11 14.88 -17.26
C MET A 63 1.62 14.78 -17.03
N PHE A 64 2.37 14.23 -18.00
CA PHE A 64 3.84 14.26 -17.97
C PHE A 64 4.40 15.68 -18.08
N ASP A 65 3.77 16.56 -18.86
CA ASP A 65 4.14 17.99 -18.90
C ASP A 65 3.96 18.67 -17.55
N VAL A 66 2.84 18.41 -16.86
CA VAL A 66 2.60 18.89 -15.50
C VAL A 66 3.67 18.36 -14.53
N ALA A 67 3.99 17.06 -14.61
CA ALA A 67 5.00 16.45 -13.75
C ALA A 67 6.40 17.03 -13.96
N ARG A 68 6.81 17.24 -15.22
CA ARG A 68 8.09 17.89 -15.59
C ARG A 68 8.14 19.34 -15.10
N GLY A 69 7.05 20.08 -15.25
CA GLY A 69 6.94 21.45 -14.75
C GLY A 69 7.12 21.54 -13.23
N ALA A 70 6.55 20.59 -12.49
CA ALA A 70 6.66 20.51 -11.04
C ALA A 70 8.03 19.98 -10.56
N ASN A 71 8.72 19.15 -11.36
CA ASN A 71 9.96 18.47 -10.98
C ASN A 71 11.01 18.48 -12.09
N ARG A 72 11.56 19.66 -12.38
CA ARG A 72 12.55 19.85 -13.44
C ARG A 72 13.78 18.94 -13.30
N SER A 73 14.23 18.67 -12.07
CA SER A 73 15.38 17.79 -11.81
C SER A 73 15.14 16.32 -12.15
N GLU A 74 13.89 15.88 -12.26
CA GLU A 74 13.51 14.48 -12.55
C GLU A 74 13.09 14.30 -14.03
N THR A 75 13.29 15.32 -14.87
CA THR A 75 12.82 15.34 -16.27
C THR A 75 13.28 14.13 -17.07
N GLU A 76 14.56 13.73 -16.96
CA GLU A 76 15.07 12.55 -17.68
C GLU A 76 14.38 11.25 -17.27
N ARG A 77 14.10 11.08 -15.96
CA ARG A 77 13.37 9.90 -15.47
C ARG A 77 11.91 9.91 -15.92
N LEU A 78 11.28 11.09 -15.95
CA LEU A 78 9.91 11.27 -16.44
C LEU A 78 9.83 11.00 -17.96
N ASN A 79 10.81 11.43 -18.76
CA ASN A 79 10.89 11.13 -20.20
C ASN A 79 10.98 9.62 -20.45
N ALA A 80 11.82 8.92 -19.69
CA ALA A 80 11.94 7.47 -19.79
C ALA A 80 10.63 6.74 -19.42
N LEU A 81 9.93 7.23 -18.39
CA LEU A 81 8.63 6.70 -17.96
C LEU A 81 7.53 6.96 -19.01
N GLU A 82 7.45 8.18 -19.56
CA GLU A 82 6.50 8.54 -20.61
C GLU A 82 6.68 7.65 -21.85
N LYS A 83 7.93 7.47 -22.30
CA LYS A 83 8.25 6.59 -23.41
C LYS A 83 7.80 5.14 -23.14
N ARG A 84 7.96 4.65 -21.91
CA ARG A 84 7.53 3.29 -21.53
C ARG A 84 6.01 3.14 -21.58
N LEU A 85 5.27 4.09 -21.01
CA LEU A 85 3.80 4.01 -20.90
C LEU A 85 3.11 4.28 -22.24
N LEU A 86 3.59 5.23 -23.05
CA LEU A 86 3.02 5.54 -24.36
C LEU A 86 3.53 4.61 -25.48
N GLY A 87 4.70 3.98 -25.28
CA GLY A 87 5.34 3.08 -26.23
C GLY A 87 4.77 1.65 -26.27
N GLY A 88 3.72 1.35 -25.51
CA GLY A 88 3.00 0.06 -25.59
C GLY A 88 3.64 -1.12 -24.83
N GLY A 89 4.45 -0.87 -23.81
CA GLY A 89 5.07 -1.92 -23.00
C GLY A 89 4.66 -1.87 -21.54
N ALA A 90 3.45 -2.34 -21.20
CA ALA A 90 3.20 -2.79 -19.83
C ALA A 90 4.16 -3.95 -19.53
N PRO A 91 4.87 -3.99 -18.38
CA PRO A 91 5.41 -5.25 -17.93
C PRO A 91 4.21 -6.15 -17.63
N ALA A 92 4.04 -7.22 -18.42
CA ALA A 92 3.16 -8.31 -18.02
C ALA A 92 3.56 -8.77 -16.61
N PRO A 93 2.60 -9.10 -15.72
CA PRO A 93 2.94 -9.75 -14.47
C PRO A 93 3.73 -11.00 -14.83
N ARG A 94 4.98 -11.09 -14.36
CA ARG A 94 5.77 -12.31 -14.45
C ARG A 94 5.11 -13.33 -13.55
N THR A 95 4.18 -14.10 -14.10
CA THR A 95 3.82 -15.42 -13.57
C THR A 95 5.12 -16.22 -13.56
N ALA A 96 5.65 -16.48 -12.36
CA ALA A 96 6.76 -17.39 -12.19
C ALA A 96 6.27 -18.78 -12.62
N ALA A 97 6.59 -19.17 -13.85
CA ALA A 97 6.46 -20.54 -14.30
C ALA A 97 7.45 -21.39 -13.49
N ALA A 98 6.94 -22.45 -12.87
CA ALA A 98 7.72 -23.45 -12.16
C ALA A 98 8.77 -24.07 -13.11
N PRO A 99 10.02 -24.31 -12.67
CA PRO A 99 10.99 -25.01 -13.49
C PRO A 99 10.61 -26.48 -13.58
N GLU A 100 10.39 -26.97 -14.81
CA GLU A 100 10.35 -28.41 -15.10
C GLU A 100 11.71 -29.06 -14.82
N PRO A 101 11.75 -30.31 -14.34
CA PRO A 101 12.98 -31.02 -14.05
C PRO A 101 13.67 -31.46 -15.33
N ARG A 102 14.84 -30.90 -15.62
CA ARG A 102 15.75 -31.42 -16.65
C ARG A 102 16.47 -32.65 -16.10
N THR A 103 16.06 -33.83 -16.58
CA THR A 103 16.84 -35.06 -16.53
C THR A 103 18.01 -34.97 -17.51
N ASN A 104 19.19 -34.61 -17.02
CA ASN A 104 20.45 -34.85 -17.71
C ASN A 104 21.33 -35.73 -16.84
N SER A 105 21.31 -37.03 -17.16
CA SER A 105 22.27 -38.00 -16.68
C SER A 105 23.55 -37.88 -17.51
N GLN A 106 24.65 -37.45 -16.90
CA GLN A 106 26.00 -37.69 -17.41
C GLN A 106 26.91 -38.21 -16.29
N PRO A 107 27.75 -39.24 -16.54
CA PRO A 107 28.55 -39.87 -15.50
C PRO A 107 29.79 -39.04 -15.15
N ALA A 108 30.10 -38.97 -13.86
CA ALA A 108 31.25 -38.28 -13.29
C ALA A 108 32.57 -39.05 -13.50
N PRO A 109 33.69 -38.36 -13.78
CA PRO A 109 35.02 -38.86 -13.44
C PRO A 109 35.31 -38.59 -11.96
N ARG A 110 35.72 -39.64 -11.23
CA ARG A 110 36.24 -39.56 -9.87
C ARG A 110 37.56 -38.79 -9.86
N THR A 111 37.61 -37.71 -9.07
CA THR A 111 38.87 -37.15 -8.57
C THR A 111 38.81 -37.02 -7.06
N GLN A 112 39.96 -37.29 -6.45
CA GLN A 112 40.15 -37.66 -5.07
C GLN A 112 39.87 -36.51 -4.09
N THR A 113 39.41 -36.91 -2.91
CA THR A 113 39.09 -36.13 -1.72
C THR A 113 40.21 -35.17 -1.29
N ALA A 114 39.91 -33.87 -1.29
CA ALA A 114 40.43 -32.91 -0.33
C ALA A 114 39.25 -32.42 0.52
N ALA A 115 39.37 -32.50 1.85
CA ALA A 115 38.31 -32.11 2.77
C ALA A 115 37.99 -30.61 2.62
N ALA A 116 36.84 -30.30 2.03
CA ALA A 116 36.27 -28.96 2.06
C ALA A 116 35.79 -28.66 3.50
N PRO A 117 35.99 -27.43 4.02
CA PRO A 117 35.36 -27.03 5.27
C PRO A 117 33.84 -27.17 5.14
N ALA A 118 33.18 -27.66 6.19
CA ALA A 118 31.73 -27.75 6.25
C ALA A 118 31.08 -26.42 5.82
N PRO A 119 29.92 -26.43 5.13
CA PRO A 119 29.17 -25.21 4.87
C PRO A 119 28.86 -24.55 6.20
N GLY A 120 29.47 -23.39 6.46
CA GLY A 120 29.12 -22.56 7.59
C GLY A 120 27.62 -22.34 7.56
N ALA A 121 26.95 -22.60 8.68
CA ALA A 121 25.57 -22.18 8.89
C ALA A 121 25.41 -20.74 8.40
N PRO A 122 24.27 -20.36 7.79
CA PRO A 122 24.04 -18.97 7.40
C PRO A 122 24.33 -18.12 8.62
N SER A 123 25.33 -17.23 8.51
CA SER A 123 25.78 -16.40 9.61
C SER A 123 24.58 -15.60 10.08
N ARG A 124 23.95 -16.03 11.19
CA ARG A 124 22.88 -15.26 11.83
C ARG A 124 23.51 -13.92 12.18
N LEU A 125 22.93 -12.84 11.67
CA LEU A 125 23.37 -11.50 12.02
C LEU A 125 23.40 -11.40 13.56
N PRO A 126 24.48 -10.86 14.16
CA PRO A 126 24.49 -10.59 15.59
C PRO A 126 23.34 -9.63 15.92
N ALA A 127 22.85 -9.68 17.16
CA ALA A 127 21.77 -8.81 17.60
C ALA A 127 22.10 -7.32 17.41
N GLN A 128 23.35 -6.96 17.74
CA GLN A 128 23.88 -5.60 17.71
C GLN A 128 25.33 -5.64 17.21
N GLY A 129 25.93 -4.46 16.96
CA GLY A 129 27.35 -4.32 16.63
C GLY A 129 27.63 -3.53 15.34
N ASP A 130 26.61 -3.12 14.61
CA ASP A 130 26.77 -2.22 13.48
C ASP A 130 26.77 -0.75 13.95
N GLY A 131 27.94 -0.10 13.87
CA GLY A 131 28.16 1.26 14.35
C GLY A 131 27.34 2.35 13.64
N ARG A 132 26.63 2.00 12.55
CA ARG A 132 25.76 2.93 11.80
C ARG A 132 24.39 3.16 12.44
N ILE A 133 24.03 2.41 13.48
CA ILE A 133 22.68 2.41 14.06
C ILE A 133 22.18 3.81 14.45
N ALA A 134 23.03 4.66 15.04
CA ALA A 134 22.66 6.01 15.46
C ALA A 134 22.34 6.93 14.27
N GLU A 135 23.12 6.84 13.18
CA GLU A 135 22.86 7.60 11.96
C GLU A 135 21.54 7.16 11.31
N ILE A 136 21.33 5.85 11.21
CA ILE A 136 20.13 5.27 10.58
C ILE A 136 18.87 5.68 11.34
N ARG A 137 18.87 5.62 12.68
CA ARG A 137 17.77 6.10 13.51
C ARG A 137 17.49 7.58 13.30
N ARG A 138 18.52 8.43 13.30
CA ARG A 138 18.39 9.87 13.04
C ARG A 138 17.80 10.15 11.64
N LEU A 139 18.21 9.39 10.62
CA LEU A 139 17.67 9.53 9.26
C LEU A 139 16.20 9.09 9.20
N LYS A 140 15.83 8.01 9.90
CA LYS A 140 14.45 7.52 10.02
C LYS A 140 13.56 8.55 10.72
N GLU A 141 13.99 9.08 11.87
CA GLU A 141 13.26 10.08 12.68
C GLU A 141 13.02 11.39 11.93
N ARG A 142 13.94 11.76 11.02
CA ARG A 142 13.79 12.91 10.12
C ARG A 142 13.07 12.58 8.81
N GLU A 143 12.52 11.37 8.70
CA GLU A 143 11.81 10.86 7.52
C GLU A 143 12.63 10.90 6.22
N GLN A 144 13.96 10.90 6.32
CA GLN A 144 14.87 10.88 5.19
C GLN A 144 15.05 9.45 4.67
N TYR A 145 13.94 8.78 4.32
CA TYR A 145 13.91 7.33 4.11
C TYR A 145 14.84 6.86 3.00
N ALA A 146 14.97 7.59 1.89
CA ALA A 146 15.93 7.25 0.83
C ALA A 146 17.38 7.21 1.34
N ARG A 147 17.77 8.19 2.16
CA ARG A 147 19.09 8.24 2.79
C ARG A 147 19.24 7.17 3.86
N CYS A 148 18.20 6.93 4.66
CA CYS A 148 18.19 5.84 5.63
C CYS A 148 18.40 4.47 4.95
N ILE A 149 17.74 4.22 3.82
CA ILE A 149 17.91 2.99 3.03
C ILE A 149 19.34 2.90 2.48
N ALA A 150 19.94 4.00 2.03
CA ALA A 150 21.33 4.01 1.60
C ALA A 150 22.30 3.71 2.75
N ALA A 151 22.13 4.37 3.89
CA ALA A 151 22.99 4.21 5.08
C ALA A 151 22.90 2.79 5.69
N SER A 152 21.75 2.13 5.56
CA SER A 152 21.48 0.80 6.12
C SER A 152 21.68 -0.36 5.14
N GLN A 153 22.30 -0.14 3.98
CA GLN A 153 22.61 -1.24 3.05
C GLN A 153 23.53 -2.28 3.71
N ASN A 154 23.34 -3.55 3.34
CA ASN A 154 24.11 -4.69 3.87
C ASN A 154 24.22 -4.65 5.40
N PRO A 155 23.10 -4.79 6.12
CA PRO A 155 23.06 -4.70 7.58
C PRO A 155 24.01 -5.74 8.18
N ARG A 156 24.84 -5.33 9.14
CA ARG A 156 25.79 -6.23 9.84
C ARG A 156 25.28 -6.68 11.21
N SER A 157 24.08 -6.25 11.60
CA SER A 157 23.39 -6.65 12.80
C SER A 157 21.87 -6.57 12.63
N LEU A 158 21.13 -7.26 13.48
CA LEU A 158 19.67 -7.36 13.42
C LEU A 158 18.96 -6.05 13.81
N ASP A 159 19.52 -5.25 14.71
CA ASP A 159 19.01 -3.92 15.05
C ASP A 159 19.07 -2.95 13.85
N VAL A 160 20.14 -2.98 13.04
CA VAL A 160 20.21 -2.19 11.80
C VAL A 160 19.26 -2.75 10.74
N LEU A 161 19.10 -4.07 10.63
CA LEU A 161 18.10 -4.67 9.75
C LEU A 161 16.67 -4.25 10.15
N TYR A 162 16.38 -4.20 11.45
CA TYR A 162 15.11 -3.73 12.00
C TYR A 162 14.83 -2.27 11.61
N GLU A 163 15.79 -1.37 11.82
CA GLU A 163 15.64 0.04 11.44
C GLU A 163 15.50 0.22 9.93
N ARG A 164 16.25 -0.57 9.14
CA ARG A 164 16.12 -0.60 7.67
C ARG A 164 14.70 -0.94 7.26
N SER A 165 14.06 -1.92 7.89
CA SER A 165 12.68 -2.30 7.56
C SER A 165 11.70 -1.16 7.74
N TRP A 166 11.83 -0.36 8.80
CA TRP A 166 11.03 0.84 8.98
C TRP A 166 11.30 1.88 7.89
N CYS A 167 12.54 2.06 7.47
CA CYS A 167 12.87 2.98 6.38
C CYS A 167 12.35 2.50 5.03
N LEU A 168 12.41 1.20 4.74
CA LEU A 168 11.81 0.60 3.54
C LEU A 168 10.29 0.78 3.54
N TYR A 169 9.64 0.53 4.68
CA TYR A 169 8.20 0.74 4.83
C TYR A 169 7.81 2.21 4.59
N GLY A 170 8.47 3.15 5.28
CA GLY A 170 8.23 4.59 5.11
C GLY A 170 8.52 5.12 3.70
N HIS A 171 9.37 4.42 2.93
CA HIS A 171 9.65 4.73 1.53
C HIS A 171 8.72 4.02 0.53
N GLY A 172 7.66 3.34 0.99
CA GLY A 172 6.72 2.65 0.11
C GLY A 172 7.26 1.36 -0.51
N ARG A 173 8.18 0.66 0.17
CA ARG A 173 8.72 -0.65 -0.24
C ARG A 173 8.29 -1.77 0.72
N PRO A 174 6.97 -2.02 0.87
CA PRO A 174 6.43 -2.92 1.90
C PRO A 174 6.83 -4.40 1.73
N THR A 175 7.09 -4.86 0.50
CA THR A 175 7.54 -6.24 0.29
C THR A 175 8.95 -6.46 0.84
N GLU A 176 9.83 -5.46 0.72
CA GLU A 176 11.21 -5.56 1.19
C GLU A 176 11.34 -5.33 2.70
N SER A 177 10.47 -4.50 3.28
CA SER A 177 10.44 -4.30 4.73
C SER A 177 10.13 -5.59 5.50
N LEU A 178 9.32 -6.49 4.91
CA LEU A 178 8.92 -7.75 5.55
C LEU A 178 10.10 -8.62 5.98
N VAL A 179 11.17 -8.70 5.17
CA VAL A 179 12.32 -9.57 5.46
C VAL A 179 12.94 -9.22 6.81
N GLY A 180 13.21 -7.93 7.04
CA GLY A 180 13.78 -7.50 8.31
C GLY A 180 12.79 -7.57 9.46
N PHE A 181 11.51 -7.24 9.24
CA PHE A 181 10.51 -7.39 10.31
C PHE A 181 10.31 -8.84 10.74
N GLN A 182 10.31 -9.81 9.82
CA GLN A 182 10.23 -11.23 10.15
C GLN A 182 11.44 -11.69 10.98
N ALA A 183 12.65 -11.29 10.57
CA ALA A 183 13.87 -11.59 11.31
C ALA A 183 13.86 -10.96 12.71
N SER A 184 13.43 -9.70 12.81
CA SER A 184 13.33 -8.97 14.08
C SER A 184 12.23 -9.52 14.99
N ALA A 185 11.09 -9.95 14.44
CA ALA A 185 10.02 -10.59 15.18
C ALA A 185 10.49 -11.92 15.80
N ALA A 186 11.29 -12.70 15.07
CA ALA A 186 11.88 -13.95 15.55
C ALA A 186 12.95 -13.72 16.62
N ALA A 187 13.77 -12.68 16.47
CA ALA A 187 14.80 -12.31 17.46
C ALA A 187 14.20 -11.72 18.75
N GLY A 188 13.11 -10.96 18.62
CA GLY A 188 12.36 -10.40 19.74
C GLY A 188 13.22 -9.56 20.69
N ASP A 189 13.19 -9.91 21.98
CA ASP A 189 13.83 -9.11 23.02
C ASP A 189 15.38 -9.11 22.93
N ALA A 190 15.98 -10.04 22.17
CA ALA A 190 17.42 -10.08 21.92
C ALA A 190 17.95 -8.81 21.24
N ILE A 191 17.11 -8.09 20.49
CA ILE A 191 17.46 -6.85 19.79
C ILE A 191 16.90 -5.60 20.47
N GLY A 192 16.07 -5.75 21.51
CA GLY A 192 15.58 -4.66 22.33
C GLY A 192 14.14 -4.86 22.82
N PRO A 193 13.73 -4.09 23.84
CA PRO A 193 12.37 -4.17 24.38
C PRO A 193 11.35 -3.78 23.31
N ASN A 194 10.20 -4.45 23.32
CA ASN A 194 9.07 -4.23 22.40
C ASN A 194 9.32 -4.54 20.93
N VAL A 195 10.55 -4.88 20.51
CA VAL A 195 10.85 -5.11 19.09
C VAL A 195 10.00 -6.22 18.50
N ARG A 196 9.70 -7.29 19.27
CA ARG A 196 8.78 -8.34 18.82
C ARG A 196 7.39 -7.78 18.46
N ARG A 197 6.84 -6.88 19.28
CA ARG A 197 5.53 -6.25 19.05
C ARG A 197 5.58 -5.33 17.85
N ASP A 198 6.57 -4.44 17.82
CA ASP A 198 6.69 -3.42 16.78
C ASP A 198 7.02 -4.04 15.41
N ALA A 199 7.78 -5.14 15.37
CA ALA A 199 8.01 -5.90 14.16
C ALA A 199 6.72 -6.54 13.61
N HIS A 200 5.87 -7.12 14.46
CA HIS A 200 4.56 -7.63 14.03
C HIS A 200 3.62 -6.50 13.58
N PHE A 201 3.68 -5.33 14.23
CA PHE A 201 2.99 -4.13 13.77
C PHE A 201 3.46 -3.70 12.37
N GLY A 202 4.78 -3.63 12.14
CA GLY A 202 5.38 -3.35 10.84
C GLY A 202 5.04 -4.38 9.77
N MET A 203 4.99 -5.68 10.11
CA MET A 203 4.50 -6.74 9.22
C MET A 203 3.03 -6.52 8.84
N SER A 204 2.19 -6.21 9.83
CA SER A 204 0.76 -5.96 9.62
C SER A 204 0.56 -4.82 8.64
N LEU A 205 1.21 -3.68 8.89
CA LEU A 205 1.18 -2.52 8.01
C LEU A 205 1.72 -2.82 6.60
N SER A 206 2.80 -3.60 6.49
CA SER A 206 3.39 -3.97 5.21
C SER A 206 2.42 -4.83 4.38
N TYR A 207 1.81 -5.85 4.98
CA TYR A 207 0.78 -6.67 4.32
C TYR A 207 -0.43 -5.83 3.90
N LEU A 208 -0.91 -4.94 4.78
CA LEU A 208 -2.06 -4.08 4.49
C LEU A 208 -1.80 -3.11 3.34
N ASN A 209 -0.58 -2.56 3.22
CA ASN A 209 -0.21 -1.73 2.06
C ASN A 209 -0.23 -2.52 0.74
N MET A 210 -0.06 -3.84 0.79
CA MET A 210 -0.16 -4.72 -0.37
C MET A 210 -1.58 -5.28 -0.56
N ASN A 211 -2.59 -4.76 0.15
CA ASN A 211 -3.96 -5.27 0.20
C ASN A 211 -4.07 -6.77 0.62
N MET A 212 -3.07 -7.27 1.34
CA MET A 212 -3.07 -8.61 1.92
C MET A 212 -3.74 -8.58 3.29
N THR A 213 -5.02 -8.23 3.31
CA THR A 213 -5.78 -7.85 4.52
C THR A 213 -5.76 -8.93 5.61
N GLU A 214 -5.95 -10.20 5.22
CA GLU A 214 -6.01 -11.31 6.17
C GLU A 214 -4.63 -11.63 6.77
N GLN A 215 -3.57 -11.56 5.96
CA GLN A 215 -2.19 -11.73 6.44
C GLN A 215 -1.80 -10.60 7.39
N GLY A 216 -2.24 -9.36 7.09
CA GLY A 216 -2.06 -8.21 7.98
C GLY A 216 -2.74 -8.40 9.33
N ALA A 217 -4.02 -8.78 9.32
CA ALA A 217 -4.77 -9.08 10.54
C ALA A 217 -4.15 -10.24 11.34
N GLN A 218 -3.70 -11.30 10.65
CA GLN A 218 -3.06 -12.45 11.28
C GLN A 218 -1.71 -12.08 11.92
N ALA A 219 -0.91 -11.21 11.28
CA ALA A 219 0.35 -10.75 11.86
C ALA A 219 0.10 -9.96 13.16
N ALA A 220 -0.93 -9.10 13.19
CA ALA A 220 -1.31 -8.34 14.37
C ALA A 220 -1.79 -9.24 15.52
N SER A 221 -2.49 -10.33 15.23
CA SER A 221 -3.03 -11.23 16.26
C SER A 221 -1.98 -12.08 16.97
N ARG A 222 -0.72 -12.10 16.51
CA ARG A 222 0.38 -12.87 17.12
C ARG A 222 0.92 -12.25 18.40
N VAL A 223 0.66 -10.96 18.63
CA VAL A 223 1.21 -10.19 19.75
C VAL A 223 0.15 -9.26 20.32
N ARG A 224 0.35 -8.84 21.58
CA ARG A 224 -0.44 -7.74 22.15
C ARG A 224 0.11 -6.41 21.64
N LEU A 225 -0.55 -5.84 20.63
CA LEU A 225 -0.30 -4.48 20.16
C LEU A 225 -0.70 -3.44 21.22
N THR A 226 -0.08 -2.25 21.16
CA THR A 226 -0.59 -1.09 21.92
C THR A 226 -1.98 -0.71 21.41
N ASP A 227 -2.75 0.04 22.21
CA ASP A 227 -4.11 0.42 21.79
C ASP A 227 -4.09 1.30 20.53
N THR A 228 -3.10 2.17 20.38
CA THR A 228 -2.89 2.96 19.16
C THR A 228 -2.57 2.09 17.95
N GLN A 229 -1.61 1.16 18.08
CA GLN A 229 -1.21 0.24 17.00
C GLN A 229 -2.38 -0.66 16.58
N ARG A 230 -3.15 -1.16 17.56
CA ARG A 230 -4.34 -1.97 17.32
C ARG A 230 -5.39 -1.19 16.56
N ALA A 231 -5.74 0.01 17.02
CA ALA A 231 -6.75 0.85 16.37
C ALA A 231 -6.33 1.28 14.95
N GLU A 232 -5.03 1.41 14.68
CA GLU A 232 -4.52 1.66 13.33
C GLU A 232 -4.73 0.46 12.41
N VAL A 233 -4.24 -0.72 12.82
CA VAL A 233 -4.39 -1.97 12.03
C VAL A 233 -5.86 -2.33 11.82
N GLU A 234 -6.66 -2.33 12.89
CA GLU A 234 -8.09 -2.66 12.81
C GLU A 234 -8.84 -1.68 11.91
N GLY A 235 -8.51 -0.39 11.97
CA GLY A 235 -9.10 0.61 11.09
C GLY A 235 -8.87 0.30 9.61
N ILE A 236 -7.63 -0.03 9.24
CA ILE A 236 -7.28 -0.39 7.84
C ILE A 236 -7.94 -1.71 7.44
N VAL A 237 -7.95 -2.70 8.33
CA VAL A 237 -8.57 -4.02 8.07
C VAL A 237 -10.08 -3.87 7.84
N LEU A 238 -10.78 -3.09 8.65
CA LEU A 238 -12.22 -2.86 8.51
C LEU A 238 -12.54 -2.09 7.21
N ASP A 239 -11.75 -1.07 6.86
CA ASP A 239 -11.89 -0.36 5.58
C ASP A 239 -11.75 -1.36 4.40
N GLN A 240 -10.63 -2.08 4.35
CA GLN A 240 -10.33 -3.01 3.24
C GLN A 240 -11.36 -4.15 3.14
N ARG A 241 -11.79 -4.73 4.27
CA ARG A 241 -12.84 -5.75 4.29
C ARG A 241 -14.18 -5.19 3.86
N GLY A 242 -14.54 -3.98 4.29
CA GLY A 242 -15.77 -3.30 3.88
C GLY A 242 -15.82 -3.05 2.38
N VAL A 243 -14.75 -2.48 1.81
CA VAL A 243 -14.63 -2.25 0.37
C VAL A 243 -14.66 -3.55 -0.43
N LYS A 244 -13.93 -4.58 0.02
CA LYS A 244 -13.95 -5.90 -0.62
C LYS A 244 -15.34 -6.52 -0.59
N ALA A 245 -16.01 -6.54 0.56
CA ALA A 245 -17.35 -7.09 0.72
C ALA A 245 -18.37 -6.36 -0.17
N TYR A 246 -18.27 -5.04 -0.30
CA TYR A 246 -19.11 -4.28 -1.22
C TYR A 246 -18.90 -4.73 -2.67
N ARG A 247 -17.64 -4.78 -3.12
CA ARG A 247 -17.26 -5.17 -4.49
C ARG A 247 -17.70 -6.59 -4.85
N THR A 248 -17.75 -7.49 -3.88
CA THR A 248 -18.21 -8.88 -4.07
C THR A 248 -19.72 -9.05 -3.87
N GLY A 249 -20.49 -7.96 -3.76
CA GLY A 249 -21.95 -8.00 -3.58
C GLY A 249 -22.41 -8.44 -2.18
N SER A 250 -21.49 -8.59 -1.24
CA SER A 250 -21.78 -8.96 0.16
C SER A 250 -22.19 -7.72 0.97
N TYR A 251 -23.24 -7.04 0.53
CA TYR A 251 -23.59 -5.69 1.00
C TYR A 251 -23.86 -5.60 2.51
N ARG A 252 -24.53 -6.59 3.11
CA ARG A 252 -24.76 -6.61 4.57
C ARG A 252 -23.45 -6.70 5.37
N GLN A 253 -22.48 -7.47 4.88
CA GLN A 253 -21.15 -7.55 5.50
C GLN A 253 -20.41 -6.22 5.36
N ALA A 254 -20.48 -5.60 4.17
CA ALA A 254 -19.89 -4.29 3.93
C ALA A 254 -20.41 -3.24 4.94
N ILE A 255 -21.73 -3.17 5.13
CA ILE A 255 -22.36 -2.29 6.13
C ILE A 255 -21.81 -2.58 7.53
N GLY A 256 -21.74 -3.86 7.92
CA GLY A 256 -21.19 -4.26 9.22
C GLY A 256 -19.76 -3.77 9.45
N TYR A 257 -18.88 -3.91 8.45
CA TYR A 257 -17.50 -3.41 8.54
C TYR A 257 -17.43 -1.89 8.61
N PHE A 258 -18.22 -1.17 7.82
CA PHE A 258 -18.25 0.30 7.84
C PHE A 258 -18.81 0.85 9.16
N ASN A 259 -19.82 0.19 9.74
CA ASN A 259 -20.36 0.54 11.05
C ASN A 259 -19.33 0.33 12.17
N ALA A 260 -18.64 -0.82 12.16
CA ALA A 260 -17.56 -1.08 13.11
C ALA A 260 -16.42 -0.05 12.99
N LEU A 261 -16.08 0.34 11.76
CA LEU A 261 -15.07 1.36 11.51
C LEU A 261 -15.51 2.73 12.04
N GLU A 262 -16.76 3.13 11.80
CA GLU A 262 -17.33 4.38 12.31
C GLU A 262 -17.36 4.39 13.83
N GLN A 263 -17.79 3.30 14.47
CA GLN A 263 -17.82 3.17 15.93
C GLN A 263 -16.42 3.30 16.53
N SER A 264 -15.40 2.76 15.86
CA SER A 264 -14.00 2.84 16.30
C SER A 264 -13.39 4.23 16.11
N LYS A 265 -13.70 4.91 15.00
CA LYS A 265 -13.08 6.19 14.62
C LYS A 265 -13.91 7.43 14.99
N GLY A 266 -15.14 7.23 15.43
CA GLY A 266 -16.13 8.29 15.71
C GLY A 266 -16.76 8.92 14.47
N SER A 267 -16.24 8.64 13.27
CA SER A 267 -16.81 9.08 12.00
C SER A 267 -16.36 8.17 10.86
N LEU A 268 -17.17 8.10 9.81
CA LEU A 268 -16.83 7.41 8.58
C LEU A 268 -16.38 8.40 7.50
N ARG A 269 -15.33 8.04 6.77
CA ARG A 269 -14.85 8.82 5.62
C ARG A 269 -15.96 8.91 4.57
N ARG A 270 -16.14 10.07 3.93
CA ARG A 270 -17.28 10.34 3.02
C ARG A 270 -17.46 9.30 1.92
N ASP A 271 -16.38 8.85 1.29
CA ASP A 271 -16.45 7.82 0.24
C ASP A 271 -16.91 6.47 0.79
N LEU A 272 -16.48 6.08 1.99
CA LEU A 272 -16.97 4.89 2.68
C LEU A 272 -18.44 5.05 3.11
N SER A 273 -18.86 6.25 3.54
CA SER A 273 -20.28 6.53 3.80
C SER A 273 -21.12 6.41 2.52
N ILE A 274 -20.61 6.85 1.38
CA ILE A 274 -21.27 6.66 0.07
C ILE A 274 -21.36 5.16 -0.26
N LEU A 275 -20.27 4.40 -0.09
CA LEU A 275 -20.30 2.95 -0.29
C LEU A 275 -21.29 2.27 0.66
N ARG A 276 -21.39 2.70 1.92
CA ARG A 276 -22.40 2.21 2.86
C ARG A 276 -23.81 2.54 2.38
N ALA A 277 -24.07 3.76 1.89
CA ALA A 277 -25.37 4.16 1.34
C ALA A 277 -25.79 3.28 0.16
N TYR A 278 -24.87 3.03 -0.78
CA TYR A 278 -25.13 2.09 -1.88
C TYR A 278 -25.26 0.65 -1.41
N ALA A 279 -24.52 0.21 -0.38
CA ALA A 279 -24.69 -1.12 0.20
C ALA A 279 -26.08 -1.29 0.82
N LEU A 280 -26.58 -0.27 1.53
CA LEU A 280 -27.94 -0.23 2.07
C LEU A 280 -28.97 -0.35 0.95
N LEU A 281 -28.80 0.43 -0.13
CA LEU A 281 -29.69 0.38 -1.29
C LEU A 281 -29.71 -1.02 -1.94
N ASN A 282 -28.53 -1.58 -2.24
CA ASN A 282 -28.40 -2.87 -2.91
C ASN A 282 -28.77 -4.07 -2.02
N SER A 283 -28.84 -3.88 -0.70
CA SER A 283 -29.35 -4.89 0.24
C SER A 283 -30.85 -4.74 0.53
N GLY A 284 -31.54 -3.79 -0.13
CA GLY A 284 -32.98 -3.57 0.00
C GLY A 284 -33.38 -2.60 1.11
N GLN A 285 -32.43 -2.08 1.88
CA GLN A 285 -32.63 -1.14 2.99
C GLN A 285 -32.81 0.30 2.47
N ARG A 286 -33.85 0.52 1.65
CA ARG A 286 -34.07 1.79 0.92
C ARG A 286 -34.25 3.01 1.83
N ALA A 287 -34.98 2.86 2.94
CA ALA A 287 -35.23 3.97 3.87
C ALA A 287 -33.93 4.46 4.53
N GLU A 288 -33.07 3.55 4.96
CA GLU A 288 -31.76 3.87 5.53
C GLU A 288 -30.81 4.43 4.48
N ALA A 289 -30.81 3.85 3.27
CA ALA A 289 -30.02 4.38 2.15
C ALA A 289 -30.39 5.82 1.83
N LYS A 290 -31.70 6.12 1.76
CA LYS A 290 -32.21 7.48 1.57
C LYS A 290 -31.68 8.43 2.64
N SER A 291 -31.85 8.09 3.91
CA SER A 291 -31.37 8.91 5.03
C SER A 291 -29.86 9.19 4.97
N GLU A 292 -29.06 8.16 4.67
CA GLU A 292 -27.60 8.31 4.52
C GLU A 292 -27.24 9.21 3.33
N PHE A 293 -27.90 9.05 2.18
CA PHE A 293 -27.69 9.91 1.02
C PHE A 293 -28.16 11.35 1.25
N GLU A 294 -29.28 11.58 1.94
CA GLU A 294 -29.79 12.92 2.28
C GLU A 294 -28.79 13.66 3.17
N ARG A 295 -28.27 12.98 4.19
CA ARG A 295 -27.21 13.49 5.07
C ARG A 295 -25.96 13.86 4.26
N LEU A 296 -25.49 12.96 3.40
CA LEU A 296 -24.30 13.18 2.57
C LEU A 296 -24.49 14.31 1.55
N HIS A 297 -25.69 14.43 0.97
CA HIS A 297 -26.04 15.49 0.02
C HIS A 297 -26.11 16.86 0.68
N THR A 298 -26.70 16.94 1.88
CA THR A 298 -26.78 18.17 2.67
C THR A 298 -25.39 18.66 3.07
N GLN A 299 -24.48 17.75 3.39
CA GLN A 299 -23.08 18.09 3.67
C GLN A 299 -22.32 18.56 2.42
N LEU A 300 -22.51 17.87 1.30
CA LEU A 300 -21.97 18.25 0.00
C LEU A 300 -22.76 17.58 -1.13
N ALA A 301 -23.47 18.39 -1.90
CA ALA A 301 -24.19 17.96 -3.08
C ALA A 301 -23.22 17.58 -4.20
N THR A 302 -23.33 16.35 -4.70
CA THR A 302 -22.46 15.79 -5.75
C THR A 302 -23.32 15.02 -6.76
N ALA A 303 -22.76 14.61 -7.90
CA ALA A 303 -23.50 13.77 -8.84
C ALA A 303 -23.88 12.43 -8.19
N GLU A 304 -22.95 11.85 -7.44
CA GLU A 304 -23.07 10.57 -6.74
C GLU A 304 -24.18 10.58 -5.70
N THR A 305 -24.28 11.65 -4.89
CA THR A 305 -25.35 11.78 -3.89
C THR A 305 -26.71 12.07 -4.52
N ARG A 306 -26.77 12.78 -5.64
CA ARG A 306 -28.03 12.99 -6.39
C ARG A 306 -28.53 11.69 -7.01
N HIS A 307 -27.65 10.94 -7.67
CA HIS A 307 -28.00 9.63 -8.23
C HIS A 307 -28.44 8.65 -7.15
N GLY A 308 -27.72 8.58 -6.03
CA GLY A 308 -28.08 7.74 -4.89
C GLY A 308 -29.46 8.07 -4.31
N LEU A 309 -29.78 9.37 -4.16
CA LEU A 309 -31.10 9.81 -3.70
C LEU A 309 -32.22 9.39 -4.66
N ASN A 310 -32.06 9.64 -5.96
CA ASN A 310 -33.06 9.26 -6.96
C ASN A 310 -33.31 7.75 -6.94
N ALA A 311 -32.22 6.96 -6.92
CA ALA A 311 -32.31 5.51 -6.87
C ALA A 311 -32.96 5.00 -5.57
N ALA A 312 -32.72 5.65 -4.43
CA ALA A 312 -33.35 5.32 -3.16
C ALA A 312 -34.84 5.69 -3.12
N LEU A 313 -35.26 6.73 -3.86
CA LEU A 313 -36.65 7.15 -4.02
C LEU A 313 -37.43 6.32 -5.07
N GLY A 314 -36.73 5.52 -5.89
CA GLY A 314 -37.34 4.73 -6.95
C GLY A 314 -37.60 5.50 -8.25
N ASN A 315 -36.88 6.61 -8.45
CA ASN A 315 -36.96 7.48 -9.63
C ASN A 315 -35.82 7.22 -10.62
#